data_AF-A0A1B9YC09-F1
#
_entry.id   AF-A0A1B9YC09-F1
#
_cell.length_a   1.000
_cell.length_b   1.000
_cell.length_c   1.000
_cell.angle_alpha   90.00
_cell.angle_beta   90.00
_cell.angle_gamma   90.00
#
_symmetry.space_group_name_H-M   'P 1'
#
loop_
_entity.id
_entity.type
_entity.pdbx_description
1 polymer ?
#
loop_
_entity_poly.entity_id
_entity_poly.type
_entity_poly.pdbx_seq_one_letter_code
_entity_poly.pdbx_strand_id
1 'polypeptide(L)'
;MKKIYIAAFTIVVAMINAQVIIGDAVGTAPANQKGSVLLEFAAGQNKGMVLPYVRTMPSTPTEGTIALDATSGTAARVKYFNGSWIDLSGQDGNITSALASQPTSAQVTEVAGAKTIVGSATTSADGVLVLESASKAMILPTVEDVQNVVNPAPGMMVYVNKAGSKRLAVFNGTRWSFWKATTN
;
A
#
# COMPACT_ATOMS: atom_id res chain seq x y z
N MET A 1 -11.62 13.72 45.52
CA MET A 1 -12.59 13.59 44.41
C MET A 1 -11.97 13.87 43.04
N LYS A 2 -11.41 15.06 42.74
CA LYS A 2 -10.78 15.37 41.44
C LYS A 2 -9.72 14.35 40.96
N LYS A 3 -8.86 13.86 41.87
CA LYS A 3 -7.82 12.86 41.56
C LYS A 3 -8.38 11.48 41.19
N ILE A 4 -9.53 11.09 41.75
CA ILE A 4 -10.18 9.81 41.46
C ILE A 4 -10.77 9.83 40.04
N TYR A 5 -11.42 10.93 39.65
CA TYR A 5 -11.95 11.08 38.30
C TYR A 5 -10.86 11.09 37.22
N ILE A 6 -9.71 11.72 37.50
CA ILE A 6 -8.56 11.70 36.59
C ILE A 6 -8.00 10.28 36.46
N ALA A 7 -7.80 9.57 37.57
CA ALA A 7 -7.31 8.19 37.54
C ALA A 7 -8.26 7.25 36.77
N ALA A 8 -9.57 7.36 37.01
CA ALA A 8 -10.57 6.60 36.28
C ALA A 8 -10.55 6.90 34.77
N PHE A 9 -10.43 8.17 34.39
CA PHE A 9 -10.35 8.58 32.99
C PHE A 9 -9.09 8.04 32.30
N THR A 10 -7.93 8.12 32.96
CA THR A 10 -6.66 7.57 32.43
C THR A 10 -6.73 6.06 32.22
N ILE A 11 -7.36 5.33 33.15
CA ILE A 11 -7.57 3.87 33.03
C ILE A 11 -8.47 3.53 31.84
N VAL A 12 -9.56 4.28 31.64
CA VAL A 12 -10.47 4.07 30.49
C VAL A 12 -9.76 4.34 29.16
N VAL A 13 -8.98 5.42 29.06
CA VAL A 13 -8.21 5.76 27.85
C VAL A 13 -7.12 4.72 27.57
N ALA A 14 -6.52 4.11 28.59
CA ALA A 14 -5.51 3.06 28.39
C ALA A 14 -6.07 1.76 27.78
N MET A 15 -7.39 1.55 27.79
CA MET A 15 -8.04 0.36 27.24
C MET A 15 -8.56 0.55 25.80
N ILE A 16 -8.45 1.76 25.22
CA ILE A 16 -8.91 1.99 23.85
C ILE A 16 -7.87 1.45 22.86
N ASN A 17 -8.31 0.54 21.99
CA ASN A 17 -7.51 0.08 20.87
C ASN A 17 -7.82 0.97 19.67
N ALA A 18 -6.81 1.65 19.13
CA ALA A 18 -6.96 2.42 17.89
C ALA A 18 -6.68 1.51 16.69
N GLN A 19 -7.53 1.60 15.67
CA GLN A 19 -7.31 0.99 14.37
C GLN A 19 -7.10 2.09 13.33
N VAL A 20 -6.15 1.88 12.41
CA VAL A 20 -5.93 2.82 11.31
C VAL A 20 -6.79 2.41 10.12
N ILE A 21 -7.75 3.27 9.79
CA ILE A 21 -8.62 3.12 8.62
C ILE A 21 -8.47 4.38 7.78
N ILE A 22 -8.22 4.21 6.48
CA ILE A 22 -8.10 5.31 5.53
C ILE A 22 -9.40 5.42 4.72
N GLY A 23 -10.06 6.57 4.82
CA GLY A 23 -11.19 6.96 3.99
C GLY A 23 -12.57 6.88 4.66
N ASP A 24 -12.70 6.20 5.80
CA ASP A 24 -13.92 6.18 6.62
C ASP A 24 -13.60 5.71 8.06
N ALA A 25 -14.64 5.44 8.85
CA ALA A 25 -14.55 4.89 10.21
C ALA A 25 -14.89 3.39 10.29
N VAL A 26 -15.13 2.71 9.16
CA VAL A 26 -15.70 1.34 9.12
C VAL A 26 -14.72 0.34 8.50
N GLY A 27 -14.07 0.70 7.40
CA GLY A 27 -13.13 -0.16 6.68
C GLY A 27 -13.81 -1.30 5.89
N THR A 28 -13.02 -2.31 5.56
CA THR A 28 -13.41 -3.48 4.76
C THR A 28 -13.47 -4.78 5.55
N ALA A 29 -12.68 -4.93 6.61
CA ALA A 29 -12.69 -6.13 7.43
C ALA A 29 -13.98 -6.24 8.28
N PRO A 30 -14.56 -7.45 8.43
CA PRO A 30 -15.65 -7.69 9.37
C PRO A 30 -15.27 -7.31 10.82
N ALA A 31 -16.25 -6.87 11.61
CA ALA A 31 -16.04 -6.40 12.99
C ALA A 31 -15.30 -7.42 13.88
N ASN A 32 -15.59 -8.71 13.72
CA ASN A 32 -14.95 -9.79 14.49
C ASN A 32 -13.54 -10.16 14.00
N GLN A 33 -13.05 -9.54 12.91
CA GLN A 33 -11.72 -9.80 12.33
C GLN A 33 -10.78 -8.59 12.44
N LYS A 34 -11.27 -7.43 12.89
CA LYS A 34 -10.48 -6.20 13.08
C LYS A 34 -9.24 -6.39 13.95
N GLY A 35 -9.26 -7.34 14.89
CA GLY A 35 -8.11 -7.66 15.74
C GLY A 35 -6.86 -8.12 14.98
N SER A 36 -7.01 -8.62 13.75
CA SER A 36 -5.91 -9.09 12.89
C SER A 36 -5.49 -8.07 11.82
N VAL A 37 -6.05 -6.86 11.87
CA VAL A 37 -5.85 -5.83 10.84
C VAL A 37 -5.09 -4.65 11.43
N LEU A 38 -3.95 -4.34 10.82
CA LEU A 38 -3.10 -3.23 11.23
C LEU A 38 -3.53 -1.92 10.57
N LEU A 39 -3.83 -2.01 9.27
CA LEU A 39 -4.26 -0.90 8.43
C LEU A 39 -5.23 -1.42 7.39
N GLU A 40 -6.30 -0.67 7.14
CA GLU A 40 -7.24 -0.96 6.06
C GLU A 40 -7.82 0.31 5.46
N PHE A 41 -8.63 0.14 4.42
CA PHE A 41 -9.21 1.22 3.64
C PHE A 41 -10.72 1.10 3.60
N ALA A 42 -11.39 2.22 3.37
CA ALA A 42 -12.83 2.28 3.16
C ALA A 42 -13.27 1.41 1.98
N ALA A 43 -14.42 0.75 2.12
CA ALA A 43 -15.00 -0.08 1.08
C ALA A 43 -15.62 0.76 -0.06
N GLY A 44 -15.73 0.17 -1.25
CA GLY A 44 -16.50 0.73 -2.38
C GLY A 44 -15.93 2.02 -2.99
N GLN A 45 -14.70 2.41 -2.65
CA GLN A 45 -14.11 3.67 -3.11
C GLN A 45 -13.61 3.65 -4.55
N ASN A 46 -13.41 2.45 -5.15
CA ASN A 46 -12.76 2.28 -6.46
C ASN A 46 -11.42 3.03 -6.56
N LYS A 47 -10.65 3.01 -5.47
CA LYS A 47 -9.32 3.62 -5.35
C LYS A 47 -8.29 2.55 -5.04
N GLY A 48 -7.04 2.83 -5.38
CA GLY A 48 -5.90 1.96 -5.11
C GLY A 48 -4.74 2.68 -4.45
N MET A 49 -3.73 1.89 -4.08
CA MET A 49 -2.46 2.41 -3.60
C MET A 49 -1.54 2.63 -4.79
N VAL A 50 -0.87 3.78 -4.86
CA VAL A 50 0.10 4.06 -5.92
C VAL A 50 1.48 3.65 -5.43
N LEU A 51 2.13 2.77 -6.20
CA LEU A 51 3.49 2.33 -5.96
C LEU A 51 4.48 3.46 -6.24
N PRO A 52 5.63 3.48 -5.54
CA PRO A 52 6.67 4.48 -5.79
C PRO A 52 7.20 4.36 -7.23
N TYR A 53 7.40 5.52 -7.86
CA TYR A 53 8.01 5.65 -9.18
C TYR A 53 9.53 5.64 -9.03
N VAL A 54 10.17 4.58 -9.49
CA VAL A 54 11.61 4.37 -9.30
C VAL A 54 12.34 4.65 -10.62
N ARG A 55 13.01 5.80 -10.69
CA ARG A 55 13.81 6.20 -11.87
C ARG A 55 15.13 5.44 -12.00
N THR A 56 15.55 4.77 -10.93
CA THR A 56 16.75 3.93 -10.88
C THR A 56 16.46 2.75 -9.97
N MET A 57 16.29 1.56 -10.56
CA MET A 57 15.94 0.36 -9.80
C MET A 57 17.06 -0.02 -8.82
N PRO A 58 16.76 -0.26 -7.54
CA PRO A 58 17.78 -0.70 -6.60
C PRO A 58 18.27 -2.11 -6.97
N SER A 59 19.56 -2.34 -6.76
CA SER A 59 20.21 -3.63 -7.05
C SER A 59 19.93 -4.69 -5.99
N THR A 60 19.79 -4.28 -4.73
CA THR A 60 19.62 -5.18 -3.57
C THR A 60 18.50 -4.70 -2.63
N PRO A 61 17.25 -4.52 -3.11
CA PRO A 61 16.12 -4.24 -2.23
C PRO A 61 15.77 -5.46 -1.37
N THR A 62 15.00 -5.27 -0.31
CA THR A 62 14.46 -6.38 0.48
C THR A 62 13.47 -7.20 -0.34
N GLU A 63 13.51 -8.52 -0.22
CA GLU A 63 12.50 -9.41 -0.80
C GLU A 63 11.10 -9.00 -0.33
N GLY A 64 10.11 -9.04 -1.23
CA GLY A 64 8.81 -8.45 -0.93
C GLY A 64 8.60 -7.09 -1.61
N THR A 65 9.67 -6.38 -1.98
CA THR A 65 9.57 -5.02 -2.53
C THR A 65 8.77 -5.01 -3.83
N ILE A 66 7.79 -4.10 -3.94
CA ILE A 66 7.04 -3.84 -5.17
C ILE A 66 7.24 -2.37 -5.55
N ALA A 67 7.56 -2.11 -6.82
CA ALA A 67 7.80 -0.76 -7.32
C ALA A 67 7.29 -0.61 -8.76
N LEU A 68 7.01 0.63 -9.17
CA LEU A 68 6.87 0.98 -10.57
C LEU A 68 8.24 1.37 -11.12
N ASP A 69 8.77 0.53 -12.01
CA ASP A 69 9.98 0.83 -12.78
C ASP A 69 9.68 1.97 -13.75
N ALA A 70 10.24 3.14 -13.42
CA ALA A 70 10.10 4.38 -14.17
C ALA A 70 11.42 4.80 -14.83
N THR A 71 12.34 3.86 -15.06
CA THR A 71 13.60 4.10 -15.78
C THR A 71 13.36 4.56 -17.22
N SER A 72 12.28 4.08 -17.85
CA SER A 72 11.81 4.53 -19.16
C SER A 72 10.33 4.91 -19.08
N GLY A 73 10.01 6.14 -19.49
CA GLY A 73 8.63 6.66 -19.48
C GLY A 73 7.68 5.92 -20.42
N THR A 74 8.19 5.25 -21.45
CA THR A 74 7.40 4.52 -22.46
C THR A 74 7.44 3.00 -22.30
N ALA A 75 8.23 2.49 -21.34
CA ALA A 75 8.40 1.07 -21.07
C ALA A 75 8.29 0.76 -19.57
N ALA A 76 7.37 1.44 -18.88
CA ALA A 76 7.21 1.30 -17.45
C ALA A 76 6.62 -0.08 -17.08
N ARG A 77 7.11 -0.67 -15.99
CA ARG A 77 6.69 -1.98 -15.50
C ARG A 77 6.49 -1.94 -14.00
N VAL A 78 5.40 -2.50 -13.50
CA VAL A 78 5.29 -2.85 -12.08
C VAL A 78 6.13 -4.11 -11.85
N LYS A 79 7.08 -4.05 -10.92
CA LYS A 79 8.02 -5.13 -10.62
C LYS A 79 7.98 -5.52 -9.15
N TYR A 80 8.23 -6.79 -8.89
CA TYR A 80 8.34 -7.39 -7.56
C TYR A 80 9.73 -8.00 -7.39
N PHE A 81 10.33 -7.85 -6.21
CA PHE A 81 11.66 -8.40 -5.92
C PHE A 81 11.58 -9.65 -5.05
N ASN A 82 12.21 -10.72 -5.53
CA ASN A 82 12.40 -11.98 -4.82
C ASN A 82 13.69 -12.66 -5.32
N GLY A 83 14.83 -12.30 -4.71
CA GLY A 83 16.18 -12.59 -5.21
C GLY A 83 16.57 -11.92 -6.54
N SER A 84 15.58 -11.65 -7.40
CA SER A 84 15.69 -10.92 -8.66
C SER A 84 14.40 -10.15 -8.93
N TRP A 85 14.47 -9.17 -9.83
CA TRP A 85 13.30 -8.41 -10.26
C TRP A 85 12.42 -9.22 -11.21
N ILE A 86 11.16 -9.41 -10.83
CA ILE A 86 10.11 -10.11 -11.57
C ILE A 86 9.13 -9.08 -12.13
N ASP A 87 8.83 -9.15 -13.43
CA ASP A 87 7.84 -8.29 -14.09
C ASP A 87 6.40 -8.74 -13.76
N LEU A 88 5.65 -7.89 -13.08
CA LEU A 88 4.24 -8.12 -12.78
C LEU A 88 3.27 -7.61 -13.86
N SER A 89 3.78 -6.79 -14.80
CA SER A 89 2.97 -6.16 -15.85
C SER A 89 2.94 -6.99 -17.12
N GLY A 90 4.07 -7.60 -17.50
CA GLY A 90 4.20 -8.43 -18.70
C GLY A 90 4.10 -7.66 -20.02
N GLN A 91 3.61 -6.42 -20.02
CA GLN A 91 3.57 -5.49 -21.16
C GLN A 91 4.03 -4.08 -20.76
N ASP A 92 4.48 -3.29 -21.73
CA ASP A 92 4.95 -1.92 -21.50
C ASP A 92 3.80 -1.00 -21.13
N GLY A 93 4.08 -0.07 -20.22
CA GLY A 93 3.21 1.05 -19.87
C GLY A 93 3.81 2.37 -20.29
N ASN A 94 2.97 3.35 -20.57
CA ASN A 94 3.38 4.73 -20.81
C ASN A 94 3.00 5.62 -19.63
N ILE A 95 4.03 6.15 -18.96
CA ILE A 95 3.92 7.05 -17.81
C ILE A 95 4.54 8.41 -18.09
N THR A 96 4.87 8.74 -19.34
CA THR A 96 5.63 9.96 -19.70
C THR A 96 5.00 11.23 -19.12
N SER A 97 3.68 11.37 -19.22
CA SER A 97 2.94 12.51 -18.66
C SER A 97 2.94 12.52 -17.13
N ALA A 98 2.66 11.37 -16.50
CA ALA A 98 2.65 11.23 -15.05
C ALA A 98 4.04 11.50 -14.44
N LEU A 99 5.09 11.00 -15.10
CA LEU A 99 6.48 11.12 -14.68
C LEU A 99 7.02 12.56 -14.79
N ALA A 100 6.51 13.34 -15.74
CA ALA A 100 6.82 14.77 -15.87
C ALA A 100 6.27 15.59 -14.69
N SER A 101 5.17 15.14 -14.08
CA SER A 101 4.57 15.79 -12.90
C SER A 101 5.19 15.33 -11.56
N GLN A 102 6.03 14.30 -11.56
CA GLN A 102 6.69 13.83 -10.34
C GLN A 102 7.93 14.68 -10.02
N PRO A 103 8.11 15.13 -8.77
CA PRO A 103 9.32 15.82 -8.38
C PRO A 103 10.56 14.93 -8.55
N THR A 104 11.69 15.56 -8.81
CA THR A 104 13.00 14.93 -8.83
C THR A 104 13.71 15.16 -7.49
N SER A 105 14.75 14.37 -7.21
CA SER A 105 15.61 14.57 -6.04
C SER A 105 16.32 15.93 -6.02
N ALA A 106 16.45 16.60 -7.17
CA ALA A 106 16.95 17.97 -7.26
C ALA A 106 15.92 19.02 -6.84
N GLN A 107 14.62 18.69 -6.89
CA GLN A 107 13.52 19.60 -6.53
C GLN A 107 13.05 19.38 -5.09
N VAL A 108 13.10 18.14 -4.61
CA VAL A 108 12.68 17.75 -3.26
C VAL A 108 13.78 16.92 -2.64
N THR A 109 14.36 17.44 -1.55
CA THR A 109 15.35 16.71 -0.76
C THR A 109 14.63 15.86 0.29
N GLU A 110 14.93 14.57 0.29
CA GLU A 110 14.42 13.64 1.31
C GLU A 110 14.96 14.00 2.69
N VAL A 111 14.09 13.94 3.70
CA VAL A 111 14.50 14.15 5.10
C VAL A 111 15.05 12.83 5.62
N ALA A 112 16.36 12.80 5.85
CA ALA A 112 17.02 11.63 6.41
C ALA A 112 16.39 11.25 7.77
N GLY A 113 16.03 9.98 7.92
CA GLY A 113 15.41 9.46 9.14
C GLY A 113 13.92 9.78 9.30
N ALA A 114 13.28 10.47 8.35
CA ALA A 114 11.83 10.64 8.37
C ALA A 114 11.15 9.25 8.37
N LYS A 115 10.42 8.97 9.44
CA LYS A 115 9.79 7.66 9.67
C LYS A 115 8.53 7.81 10.53
N THR A 116 7.47 7.18 10.06
CA THR A 116 6.21 6.97 10.78
C THR A 116 6.00 5.48 10.89
N ILE A 117 5.81 4.98 12.12
CA ILE A 117 5.57 3.57 12.39
C ILE A 117 4.10 3.41 12.80
N VAL A 118 3.41 2.47 12.18
CA VAL A 118 2.06 2.02 12.58
C VAL A 118 2.19 0.61 13.11
N GLY A 119 1.79 0.39 14.37
CA GLY A 119 1.87 -0.90 15.04
C GLY A 119 2.87 -0.89 16.20
N SER A 120 4.01 -1.54 16.03
CA SER A 120 5.07 -1.60 17.05
C SER A 120 5.62 -0.21 17.40
N ALA A 121 6.14 -0.07 18.62
CA ALA A 121 6.79 1.16 19.09
C ALA A 121 8.14 1.42 18.41
N THR A 122 8.78 0.38 17.87
CA THR A 122 10.09 0.47 17.20
C THR A 122 10.11 -0.46 16.00
N THR A 123 10.99 -0.17 15.04
CA THR A 123 11.26 -1.00 13.87
C THR A 123 12.70 -0.82 13.43
N SER A 124 13.30 -1.87 12.88
CA SER A 124 14.56 -1.80 12.15
C SER A 124 14.36 -1.65 10.65
N ALA A 125 13.12 -1.66 10.16
CA ALA A 125 12.83 -1.53 8.74
C ALA A 125 13.06 -0.10 8.26
N ASP A 126 13.70 0.03 7.09
CA ASP A 126 13.85 1.30 6.41
C ASP A 126 12.58 1.69 5.65
N GLY A 127 12.24 2.98 5.68
CA GLY A 127 11.02 3.50 5.06
C GLY A 127 10.42 4.67 5.81
N VAL A 128 9.66 5.49 5.08
CA VAL A 128 8.95 6.67 5.59
C VAL A 128 7.67 6.29 6.31
N LEU A 129 6.93 5.30 5.80
CA LEU A 129 5.79 4.69 6.48
C LEU A 129 6.09 3.20 6.65
N VAL A 130 6.19 2.75 7.90
CA VAL A 130 6.46 1.36 8.25
C VAL A 130 5.24 0.79 8.97
N LEU A 131 4.73 -0.32 8.46
CA LEU A 131 3.66 -1.09 9.10
C LEU A 131 4.31 -2.28 9.81
N GLU A 132 4.43 -2.21 11.14
CA GLU A 132 5.21 -3.16 11.93
C GLU A 132 4.30 -3.94 12.89
N SER A 133 4.12 -5.24 12.65
CA SER A 133 3.36 -6.12 13.54
C SER A 133 3.70 -7.59 13.34
N ALA A 134 3.75 -8.34 14.44
CA ALA A 134 3.94 -9.79 14.42
C ALA A 134 2.65 -10.59 14.13
N SER A 135 1.47 -9.97 14.24
CA SER A 135 0.18 -10.69 14.17
C SER A 135 -0.92 -9.98 13.39
N LYS A 136 -0.67 -8.75 12.90
CA LYS A 136 -1.64 -7.97 12.15
C LYS A 136 -1.11 -7.64 10.76
N ALA A 137 -1.99 -7.60 9.77
CA ALA A 137 -1.64 -7.31 8.39
C ALA A 137 -2.35 -6.05 7.86
N MET A 138 -1.79 -5.48 6.79
CA MET A 138 -2.51 -4.51 5.97
C MET A 138 -3.50 -5.22 5.05
N ILE A 139 -4.72 -4.70 4.94
CA ILE A 139 -5.64 -5.06 3.86
C ILE A 139 -5.41 -4.08 2.71
N LEU A 140 -5.08 -4.57 1.53
CA LEU A 140 -4.94 -3.74 0.33
C LEU A 140 -6.29 -3.08 -0.02
N PRO A 141 -6.28 -1.88 -0.63
CA PRO A 141 -7.49 -1.30 -1.20
C PRO A 141 -8.19 -2.28 -2.13
N THR A 142 -9.49 -2.49 -1.91
CA THR A 142 -10.27 -3.50 -2.64
C THR A 142 -11.19 -2.88 -3.68
N VAL A 143 -11.34 -3.55 -4.82
CA VAL A 143 -12.34 -3.22 -5.85
C VAL A 143 -13.10 -4.47 -6.29
N GLU A 144 -14.35 -4.32 -6.71
CA GLU A 144 -15.08 -5.43 -7.35
C GLU A 144 -14.61 -5.69 -8.78
N ASP A 145 -14.34 -4.61 -9.51
CA ASP A 145 -13.84 -4.64 -10.87
C ASP A 145 -12.90 -3.45 -11.10
N VAL A 146 -11.79 -3.67 -11.80
CA VAL A 146 -10.87 -2.58 -12.16
C VAL A 146 -11.48 -1.60 -13.15
N GLN A 147 -12.53 -2.02 -13.89
CA GLN A 147 -13.28 -1.14 -14.79
C GLN A 147 -14.05 -0.04 -14.04
N ASN A 148 -14.29 -0.21 -12.74
CA ASN A 148 -14.92 0.81 -11.91
C ASN A 148 -13.93 1.93 -11.49
N VAL A 149 -12.62 1.72 -11.70
CA VAL A 149 -11.60 2.71 -11.43
C VAL A 149 -11.49 3.64 -12.63
N VAL A 150 -12.10 4.82 -12.53
CA VAL A 150 -11.99 5.85 -13.57
C VAL A 150 -10.58 6.46 -13.53
N ASN A 151 -9.89 6.46 -14.68
CA ASN A 151 -8.54 7.02 -14.85
C ASN A 151 -7.53 6.50 -13.82
N PRO A 152 -7.20 5.19 -13.82
CA PRO A 152 -6.24 4.64 -12.87
C PRO A 152 -4.87 5.31 -13.01
N ALA A 153 -4.28 5.67 -11.88
CA ALA A 153 -2.93 6.23 -11.84
C ALA A 153 -1.90 5.13 -12.19
N PRO A 154 -0.83 5.43 -12.95
CA PRO A 154 0.24 4.46 -13.15
C PRO A 154 0.87 4.03 -11.83
N GLY A 155 1.20 2.75 -11.72
CA GLY A 155 1.66 2.14 -10.47
C GLY A 155 0.52 1.82 -9.49
N MET A 156 -0.75 2.00 -9.87
CA MET A 156 -1.87 1.64 -8.99
C MET A 156 -1.90 0.13 -8.75
N MET A 157 -2.06 -0.24 -7.49
CA MET A 157 -2.22 -1.59 -7.00
C MET A 157 -3.51 -1.70 -6.19
N VAL A 158 -4.32 -2.72 -6.51
CA VAL A 158 -5.58 -3.04 -5.83
C VAL A 158 -5.73 -4.55 -5.67
N TYR A 159 -6.56 -4.95 -4.73
CA TYR A 159 -7.06 -6.32 -4.66
C TYR A 159 -8.46 -6.41 -5.26
N VAL A 160 -8.64 -7.20 -6.31
CA VAL A 160 -9.96 -7.51 -6.84
C VAL A 160 -10.63 -8.49 -5.88
N ASN A 161 -11.68 -8.06 -5.18
CA ASN A 161 -12.38 -8.83 -4.15
C ASN A 161 -13.72 -9.41 -4.62
N LYS A 162 -13.81 -9.78 -5.90
CA LYS A 162 -15.01 -10.38 -6.47
C LYS A 162 -15.04 -11.90 -6.24
N ALA A 163 -16.18 -12.43 -5.81
CA ALA A 163 -16.36 -13.87 -5.60
C ALA A 163 -15.99 -14.69 -6.87
N GLY A 164 -15.22 -15.78 -6.69
CA GLY A 164 -14.69 -16.60 -7.79
C GLY A 164 -13.60 -15.94 -8.65
N SER A 165 -13.22 -14.71 -8.31
CA SER A 165 -12.45 -13.81 -9.17
C SER A 165 -11.41 -13.00 -8.37
N LYS A 166 -11.01 -13.52 -7.21
CA LYS A 166 -10.05 -12.88 -6.31
C LYS A 166 -8.64 -12.92 -6.88
N ARG A 167 -7.97 -11.75 -6.94
CA ARG A 167 -6.63 -11.59 -7.53
C ARG A 167 -6.05 -10.21 -7.21
N LEU A 168 -4.73 -10.15 -7.14
CA LEU A 168 -4.00 -8.89 -7.16
C LEU A 168 -4.10 -8.28 -8.56
N ALA A 169 -4.29 -6.97 -8.66
CA ALA A 169 -4.25 -6.25 -9.92
C ALA A 169 -3.30 -5.05 -9.82
N VAL A 170 -2.50 -4.86 -10.86
CA VAL A 170 -1.55 -3.74 -10.99
C VAL A 170 -1.76 -3.03 -12.31
N PHE A 171 -1.68 -1.70 -12.31
CA PHE A 171 -1.81 -0.86 -13.50
C PHE A 171 -0.47 -0.18 -13.80
N ASN A 172 0.09 -0.41 -14.99
CA ASN A 172 1.41 0.12 -15.37
C ASN A 172 1.36 1.50 -16.05
N GLY A 173 0.19 2.14 -16.12
CA GLY A 173 -0.03 3.39 -16.86
C GLY A 173 -0.76 3.20 -18.19
N THR A 174 -0.90 1.96 -18.66
CA THR A 174 -1.63 1.66 -19.90
C THR A 174 -2.54 0.45 -19.77
N ARG A 175 -2.12 -0.60 -19.04
CA ARG A 175 -2.89 -1.84 -18.92
C ARG A 175 -2.89 -2.35 -17.48
N TRP A 176 -3.96 -3.08 -17.16
CA TRP A 176 -4.08 -3.87 -15.94
C TRP A 176 -3.50 -5.26 -16.16
N SER A 177 -2.76 -5.74 -15.16
CA SER A 177 -2.24 -7.11 -15.09
C SER A 177 -2.71 -7.77 -13.80
N PHE A 178 -3.00 -9.07 -13.86
CA PHE A 178 -3.72 -9.78 -12.80
C PHE A 178 -2.97 -11.02 -12.33
N TRP A 179 -2.88 -11.19 -11.01
CA TRP A 179 -2.17 -12.28 -10.36
C TRP A 179 -3.11 -13.02 -9.41
N LYS A 180 -3.42 -14.27 -9.77
CA LYS A 180 -4.23 -15.17 -8.96
C LYS A 180 -3.31 -16.15 -8.24
N ALA A 181 -3.55 -16.36 -6.95
CA ALA A 181 -2.90 -17.46 -6.24
C ALA A 181 -3.35 -18.81 -6.86
N THR A 182 -2.38 -19.61 -7.30
CA THR A 182 -2.61 -21.02 -7.59
C THR A 182 -2.48 -21.79 -6.27
N THR A 183 -3.46 -22.64 -5.98
CA THR A 183 -3.29 -23.65 -4.93
C THR A 183 -2.24 -24.63 -5.43
N ASN A 184 -1.11 -24.72 -4.73
CA ASN A 184 -0.16 -25.82 -4.91
C ASN A 184 -0.77 -27.12 -4.39
#